data_AF-A0A224YUG6-F1
#
_entry.id   AF-A0A224YUG6-F1
#
_cell.length_a   1.000
_cell.length_b   1.000
_cell.length_c   1.000
_cell.angle_alpha   90.00
_cell.angle_beta   90.00
_cell.angle_gamma   90.00
#
_symmetry.space_group_name_H-M   'P 1'
#
loop_
_entity.id
_entity.type
_entity.pdbx_description
1 polymer ?
#
loop_
_entity_poly.entity_id
_entity_poly.type
_entity_poly.pdbx_seq_one_letter_code
_entity_poly.pdbx_strand_id
1 'polypeptide(L)'
;MTFFRTYVEVFKGSDLPEPGSILLATTNATNMAAMDKARAHYMSGMRNRPRRNLVKLREFHRVKLVEAQKVFNDFPKMGGDAMSHTSMDVLIKDLDGLFSDFIKEEEEIIQKEQEEEAKRERERQEERKREEQRQRERILEKQKAEAREAEMKREREAMKEKERKMHEEEAKRESERQEERK
;
A
#
# COMPACT_ATOMS: atom_id res chain seq x y z
N MET A 1 -7.48 -6.30 -40.57
CA MET A 1 -8.76 -7.05 -40.56
C MET A 1 -9.98 -6.15 -40.71
N THR A 2 -9.87 -4.84 -40.46
CA THR A 2 -10.97 -3.88 -40.48
C THR A 2 -11.69 -3.78 -41.83
N PHE A 3 -10.95 -3.61 -42.93
CA PHE A 3 -11.51 -3.55 -44.28
C PHE A 3 -12.28 -4.82 -44.68
N PHE A 4 -11.71 -6.00 -44.40
CA PHE A 4 -12.36 -7.27 -44.76
C PHE A 4 -13.69 -7.42 -44.04
N ARG A 5 -13.74 -7.11 -42.74
CA ARG A 5 -14.98 -7.20 -41.96
C ARG A 5 -16.06 -6.24 -42.46
N THR A 6 -15.71 -4.97 -42.71
CA THR A 6 -16.67 -3.96 -43.18
C THR A 6 -17.20 -4.30 -44.57
N TYR A 7 -16.37 -4.82 -45.47
CA TYR A 7 -16.84 -5.24 -46.79
C TYR A 7 -17.72 -6.49 -46.69
N VAL A 8 -17.33 -7.51 -45.92
CA VAL A 8 -18.20 -8.67 -45.68
C VAL A 8 -19.58 -8.24 -45.18
N GLU A 9 -19.66 -7.25 -44.29
CA GLU A 9 -20.94 -6.72 -43.81
C GLU A 9 -21.80 -6.06 -44.92
N VAL A 10 -21.19 -5.30 -45.83
CA VAL A 10 -21.90 -4.68 -46.96
C VAL A 10 -22.37 -5.70 -48.00
N PHE A 11 -21.64 -6.80 -48.18
CA PHE A 11 -21.95 -7.86 -49.16
C PHE A 11 -22.82 -9.00 -48.59
N LYS A 12 -23.41 -8.85 -47.39
CA LYS A 12 -24.31 -9.85 -46.79
C LYS A 12 -25.66 -9.98 -47.50
N GLY A 13 -26.05 -9.02 -48.32
CA GLY A 13 -27.29 -9.05 -49.11
C GLY A 13 -27.23 -10.04 -50.28
N SER A 14 -28.38 -10.37 -50.84
CA SER A 14 -28.50 -11.23 -52.03
C SER A 14 -28.13 -10.53 -53.34
N ASP A 15 -28.11 -9.19 -53.34
CA ASP A 15 -27.79 -8.34 -54.49
C ASP A 15 -26.47 -7.59 -54.30
N LEU A 16 -25.86 -7.15 -55.41
CA LEU A 16 -24.63 -6.36 -55.39
C LEU A 16 -24.89 -4.99 -54.71
N PRO A 17 -24.07 -4.57 -53.73
CA PRO A 17 -24.28 -3.32 -53.02
C PRO A 17 -24.08 -2.10 -53.93
N GLU A 18 -24.89 -1.05 -53.69
CA GLU A 18 -24.76 0.20 -54.42
C GLU A 18 -23.39 0.88 -54.18
N PRO A 19 -22.83 1.59 -55.18
CA PRO A 19 -21.54 2.28 -55.03
C PRO A 19 -21.47 3.24 -53.83
N GLY A 20 -22.58 3.88 -53.46
CA GLY A 20 -22.67 4.73 -52.26
C GLY A 20 -22.47 3.95 -50.96
N SER A 21 -23.05 2.75 -50.85
CA SER A 21 -22.88 1.87 -49.69
C SER A 21 -21.45 1.34 -49.57
N ILE A 22 -20.80 1.04 -50.69
CA ILE A 22 -19.39 0.66 -50.72
C ILE A 22 -18.52 1.82 -50.22
N LEU A 23 -18.74 3.05 -50.72
CA LEU A 23 -18.00 4.24 -50.30
C LEU A 23 -18.15 4.53 -48.80
N LEU A 24 -19.36 4.40 -48.27
CA LEU A 24 -19.62 4.55 -46.84
C LEU A 24 -18.87 3.50 -46.02
N ALA A 25 -18.87 2.24 -46.46
CA ALA A 25 -18.11 1.20 -45.77
C ALA A 25 -16.60 1.39 -45.86
N THR A 26 -16.07 1.89 -46.98
CA THR A 26 -14.64 2.24 -47.05
C THR A 26 -14.31 3.40 -46.11
N THR A 27 -15.17 4.41 -46.04
CA THR A 27 -15.05 5.54 -45.10
C THR A 27 -15.02 5.03 -43.66
N ASN A 28 -15.96 4.16 -43.28
CA ASN A 28 -15.99 3.57 -41.94
C ASN A 28 -14.74 2.71 -41.67
N ALA A 29 -14.33 1.89 -42.63
CA ALA A 29 -13.16 1.03 -42.49
C ALA A 29 -11.86 1.82 -42.27
N THR A 30 -11.67 2.92 -43.02
CA THR A 30 -10.49 3.77 -42.87
C THR A 30 -10.46 4.49 -41.53
N ASN A 31 -11.61 5.01 -41.06
CA ASN A 31 -11.72 5.62 -39.73
C ASN A 31 -11.47 4.62 -38.60
N MET A 32 -12.05 3.42 -38.69
CA MET A 32 -11.81 2.36 -37.72
C MET A 32 -10.33 1.92 -37.71
N ALA A 33 -9.69 1.80 -38.88
CA ALA A 33 -8.26 1.48 -38.95
C ALA A 33 -7.39 2.59 -38.33
N ALA A 34 -7.76 3.85 -38.49
CA ALA A 34 -7.11 4.98 -37.82
C ALA A 34 -7.27 4.90 -36.30
N MET A 35 -8.48 4.60 -35.81
CA MET A 35 -8.76 4.40 -34.38
C MET A 35 -7.93 3.24 -33.81
N ASP A 36 -7.89 2.10 -34.49
CA ASP A 36 -7.13 0.91 -34.08
C ASP A 36 -5.64 1.26 -33.96
N LYS A 37 -5.08 1.99 -34.93
CA LYS A 37 -3.68 2.42 -34.90
C LYS A 37 -3.39 3.40 -33.76
N ALA A 38 -4.25 4.38 -33.55
CA ALA A 38 -4.11 5.35 -32.47
C ALA A 38 -4.23 4.68 -31.08
N ARG A 39 -5.18 3.75 -30.93
CA ARG A 39 -5.35 2.95 -29.71
C ARG A 39 -4.14 2.07 -29.43
N ALA A 40 -3.61 1.39 -30.44
CA ALA A 40 -2.40 0.59 -30.30
C ALA A 40 -1.19 1.45 -29.88
N HIS A 41 -1.04 2.64 -30.46
CA HIS A 41 0.00 3.60 -30.09
C HIS A 41 -0.14 4.04 -28.62
N TYR A 42 -1.34 4.45 -28.21
CA TYR A 42 -1.63 4.82 -26.83
C TYR A 42 -1.32 3.68 -25.85
N MET A 43 -1.84 2.47 -26.12
CA MET A 43 -1.65 1.30 -25.25
C MET A 43 -0.18 0.93 -25.14
N SER A 44 0.58 1.00 -26.23
CA SER A 44 2.02 0.77 -26.22
C SER A 44 2.75 1.81 -25.36
N GLY A 45 2.42 3.09 -25.52
CA GLY A 45 2.99 4.17 -24.71
C GLY A 45 2.67 4.05 -23.22
N MET A 46 1.44 3.66 -22.89
CA MET A 46 0.96 3.46 -21.51
C MET A 46 1.56 2.24 -20.80
N ARG A 47 2.32 1.38 -21.49
CA ARG A 47 3.12 0.32 -20.84
C ARG A 47 4.20 0.90 -19.94
N ASN A 48 4.77 2.04 -20.32
CA ASN A 48 5.81 2.74 -19.56
C ASN A 48 5.24 3.81 -18.62
N ARG A 49 3.98 3.62 -18.17
CA ARG A 49 3.30 4.60 -17.32
C ARG A 49 3.97 4.73 -15.94
N PRO A 50 4.01 5.94 -15.36
CA PRO A 50 4.45 6.13 -13.98
C PRO A 50 3.60 5.29 -13.01
N ARG A 51 4.26 4.61 -12.08
CA ARG A 51 3.63 3.85 -10.99
C ARG A 51 3.65 4.65 -9.69
N ARG A 52 2.69 4.36 -8.81
CA ARG A 52 2.51 4.87 -7.44
C ARG A 52 2.43 6.39 -7.33
N ASN A 53 2.09 7.06 -8.43
CA ASN A 53 1.93 8.51 -8.48
C ASN A 53 0.82 8.88 -9.47
N LEU A 54 -0.39 9.09 -8.95
CA LEU A 54 -1.58 9.38 -9.74
C LEU A 54 -1.48 10.71 -10.49
N VAL A 55 -0.77 11.71 -9.93
CA VAL A 55 -0.61 13.02 -10.56
C VAL A 55 0.23 12.90 -11.82
N LYS A 56 1.42 12.29 -11.71
CA LYS A 56 2.30 12.03 -12.86
C LYS A 56 1.62 11.12 -13.89
N LEU A 57 0.84 10.14 -13.43
CA LEU A 57 0.09 9.25 -14.33
C LEU A 57 -0.96 10.02 -15.16
N ARG A 58 -1.69 10.97 -14.55
CA ARG A 58 -2.65 11.84 -15.26
C ARG A 58 -1.96 12.76 -16.27
N GLU A 59 -0.83 13.34 -15.91
CA GLU A 59 -0.02 14.16 -16.84
C GLU A 59 0.48 13.33 -18.02
N PHE A 60 1.01 12.14 -17.72
CA PHE A 60 1.49 11.21 -18.73
C PHE A 60 0.37 10.77 -19.69
N HIS A 61 -0.82 10.45 -19.16
CA HIS A 61 -2.00 10.15 -19.97
C HIS A 61 -2.34 11.30 -20.92
N ARG A 62 -2.37 12.56 -20.45
CA ARG A 62 -2.67 13.72 -21.31
C ARG A 62 -1.70 13.82 -22.49
N VAL A 63 -0.40 13.61 -22.24
CA VAL A 63 0.62 13.61 -23.31
C VAL A 63 0.35 12.48 -24.30
N LYS A 64 0.10 11.25 -23.83
CA LYS A 64 -0.18 10.10 -24.69
C LYS A 64 -1.50 10.20 -25.44
N LEU A 65 -2.50 10.86 -24.87
CA LEU A 65 -3.77 11.14 -25.52
C LEU A 65 -3.56 12.09 -26.70
N VAL A 66 -2.81 13.18 -26.52
CA VAL A 66 -2.48 14.12 -27.61
C VAL A 66 -1.66 13.43 -28.72
N GLU A 67 -0.69 12.60 -28.36
CA GLU A 67 0.07 11.81 -29.33
C GLU A 67 -0.83 10.85 -30.12
N ALA A 68 -1.78 10.18 -29.46
CA ALA A 68 -2.72 9.28 -30.12
C ALA A 68 -3.69 10.02 -31.06
N GLN A 69 -4.20 11.18 -30.64
CA GLN A 69 -5.02 12.04 -31.51
C GLN A 69 -4.25 12.48 -32.76
N LYS A 70 -2.96 12.82 -32.60
CA LYS A 70 -2.10 13.13 -33.74
C LYS A 70 -1.96 11.94 -34.69
N VAL A 71 -1.69 10.74 -34.17
CA VAL A 71 -1.62 9.51 -34.98
C VAL A 71 -2.93 9.24 -35.73
N PHE A 72 -4.08 9.50 -35.11
CA PHE A 72 -5.37 9.39 -35.78
C PHE A 72 -5.51 10.42 -36.91
N ASN A 73 -5.17 11.69 -36.67
CA ASN A 73 -5.28 12.76 -37.65
C ASN A 73 -4.35 12.55 -38.86
N ASP A 74 -3.11 12.11 -38.61
CA ASP A 74 -2.10 11.86 -39.64
C ASP A 74 -2.41 10.60 -40.48
N PHE A 75 -3.34 9.75 -40.05
CA PHE A 75 -3.74 8.57 -40.82
C PHE A 75 -4.58 8.96 -42.05
N PRO A 76 -4.29 8.43 -43.25
CA PRO A 76 -5.11 8.66 -44.44
C PRO A 76 -6.53 8.11 -44.23
N LYS A 77 -7.51 9.01 -44.12
CA LYS A 77 -8.92 8.69 -43.93
C LYS A 77 -9.71 9.11 -45.16
N MET A 78 -10.78 8.37 -45.48
CA MET A 78 -11.75 8.77 -46.50
C MET A 78 -12.99 9.39 -45.84
N GLY A 79 -13.68 10.26 -46.56
CA GLY A 79 -14.85 11.01 -46.06
C GLY A 79 -14.53 12.46 -45.68
N GLY A 80 -15.57 13.21 -45.31
CA GLY A 80 -15.44 14.60 -44.84
C GLY A 80 -15.18 14.70 -43.33
N ASP A 81 -14.80 15.90 -42.89
CA ASP A 81 -14.36 16.18 -41.50
C ASP A 81 -15.38 15.73 -40.44
N ALA A 82 -16.69 15.83 -40.72
CA ALA A 82 -17.75 15.46 -39.78
C ALA A 82 -17.70 13.98 -39.34
N MET A 83 -17.40 13.05 -40.25
CA MET A 83 -17.29 11.63 -39.89
C MET A 83 -16.01 11.36 -39.11
N SER A 84 -14.90 12.01 -39.50
CA SER A 84 -13.63 11.93 -38.79
C SER A 84 -13.74 12.47 -37.35
N HIS A 85 -14.45 13.57 -37.14
CA HIS A 85 -14.72 14.12 -35.80
C HIS A 85 -15.51 13.15 -34.92
N THR A 86 -16.57 12.55 -35.47
CA THR A 86 -17.37 11.58 -34.71
C THR A 86 -16.51 10.38 -34.28
N SER A 87 -15.66 9.86 -35.17
CA SER A 87 -14.73 8.77 -34.83
C SER A 87 -13.66 9.19 -33.82
N MET A 88 -13.19 10.45 -33.87
CA MET A 88 -12.26 11.00 -32.88
C MET A 88 -12.90 11.05 -31.49
N ASP A 89 -14.15 11.50 -31.37
CA ASP A 89 -14.84 11.58 -30.09
C ASP A 89 -15.00 10.18 -29.45
N VAL A 90 -15.31 9.17 -30.28
CA VAL A 90 -15.37 7.78 -29.82
C VAL A 90 -13.98 7.31 -29.37
N LEU A 91 -12.93 7.62 -30.13
CA LEU A 91 -11.56 7.27 -29.76
C LEU A 91 -11.17 7.88 -28.41
N ILE A 92 -11.44 9.17 -28.18
CA ILE A 92 -11.11 9.85 -26.92
C ILE A 92 -11.82 9.17 -25.75
N LYS A 93 -13.14 8.92 -25.88
CA LYS A 93 -13.92 8.23 -24.85
C LYS A 93 -13.38 6.83 -24.54
N ASP A 94 -12.99 6.08 -25.57
CA ASP A 94 -12.39 4.76 -25.41
C ASP A 94 -11.05 4.82 -24.65
N LEU A 95 -10.20 5.80 -24.98
CA LEU A 95 -8.91 5.99 -24.32
C LEU A 95 -9.05 6.47 -22.86
N ASP A 96 -10.04 7.32 -22.58
CA ASP A 96 -10.38 7.76 -21.23
C ASP A 96 -10.96 6.61 -20.38
N GLY A 97 -11.73 5.71 -21.01
CA GLY A 97 -12.20 4.47 -20.39
C GLY A 97 -11.03 3.58 -19.96
N LEU A 98 -10.09 3.32 -20.88
CA LEU A 98 -8.87 2.56 -20.56
C LEU A 98 -8.01 3.24 -19.48
N PHE A 99 -7.96 4.57 -19.49
CA PHE A 99 -7.25 5.33 -18.46
C PHE A 99 -7.88 5.18 -17.07
N SER A 100 -9.20 5.15 -17.00
CA SER A 100 -9.93 4.95 -15.75
C SER A 100 -9.57 3.61 -15.12
N ASP A 101 -9.39 2.55 -15.92
CA ASP A 101 -8.95 1.25 -15.43
C ASP A 101 -7.51 1.30 -14.90
N PHE A 102 -6.59 1.99 -15.60
CA PHE A 102 -5.21 2.18 -15.11
C PHE A 102 -5.16 2.97 -13.79
N ILE A 103 -6.04 3.95 -13.59
CA ILE A 103 -6.12 4.69 -12.33
C ILE A 103 -6.58 3.78 -11.19
N LYS A 104 -7.62 2.97 -11.40
CA LYS A 104 -8.11 2.02 -10.40
C LYS A 104 -7.03 1.02 -10.00
N GLU A 105 -6.35 0.42 -10.99
CA GLU A 105 -5.23 -0.49 -10.73
C GLU A 105 -4.16 0.16 -9.84
N GLU A 106 -3.83 1.42 -10.11
CA GLU A 106 -2.78 2.12 -9.38
C GLU A 106 -3.24 2.54 -7.97
N GLU A 107 -4.50 2.94 -7.82
CA GLU A 107 -5.12 3.24 -6.53
C GLU A 107 -5.13 1.99 -5.63
N GLU A 108 -5.47 0.82 -6.16
CA GLU A 108 -5.43 -0.43 -5.41
C GLU A 108 -4.01 -0.79 -4.94
N ILE A 109 -3.00 -0.56 -5.78
CA ILE A 109 -1.59 -0.80 -5.41
C ILE A 109 -1.19 0.13 -4.25
N ILE A 110 -1.52 1.42 -4.36
CA ILE A 110 -1.22 2.40 -3.31
C ILE A 110 -1.92 2.03 -2.00
N GLN A 111 -3.19 1.64 -2.05
CA GLN A 111 -3.95 1.22 -0.87
C GLN A 111 -3.35 0.00 -0.19
N LYS A 112 -3.03 -1.05 -0.96
CA LYS A 112 -2.38 -2.26 -0.42
C LYS A 112 -1.05 -1.95 0.26
N GLU A 113 -0.25 -1.05 -0.32
CA GLU A 113 1.01 -0.62 0.28
C GLU A 113 0.81 0.13 1.60
N GLN A 114 -0.20 1.00 1.68
CA GLN A 114 -0.56 1.72 2.90
C GLN A 114 -1.08 0.78 3.99
N GLU A 115 -1.90 -0.21 3.63
CA GLU A 115 -2.41 -1.21 4.56
C GLU A 115 -1.29 -2.08 5.14
N GLU A 116 -0.38 -2.56 4.28
CA GLU A 116 0.79 -3.32 4.68
C GLU A 116 1.73 -2.49 5.58
N GLU A 117 1.94 -1.21 5.26
CA GLU A 117 2.73 -0.31 6.10
C GLU A 117 2.08 -0.05 7.46
N ALA A 118 0.76 0.15 7.50
CA ALA A 118 0.01 0.31 8.74
C ALA A 118 0.06 -0.95 9.60
N LYS A 119 -0.01 -2.14 8.99
CA LYS A 119 0.15 -3.43 9.69
C LYS A 119 1.54 -3.55 10.30
N ARG A 120 2.60 -3.26 9.53
CA ARG A 120 3.98 -3.26 10.05
C ARG A 120 4.15 -2.29 11.21
N GLU A 121 3.53 -1.11 11.15
CA GLU A 121 3.60 -0.14 12.25
C GLU A 121 2.86 -0.62 13.50
N ARG A 122 1.69 -1.26 13.35
CA ARG A 122 0.97 -1.87 14.48
C ARG A 122 1.80 -2.97 15.14
N GLU A 123 2.42 -3.85 14.36
CA GLU A 123 3.31 -4.90 14.88
C GLU A 123 4.48 -4.30 15.67
N ARG A 124 5.13 -3.26 15.15
CA ARG A 124 6.19 -2.52 15.87
C ARG A 124 5.69 -1.91 17.18
N GLN A 125 4.49 -1.34 17.19
CA GLN A 125 3.91 -0.75 18.40
C GLN A 125 3.55 -1.81 19.45
N GLU A 126 3.02 -2.96 19.02
CA GLU A 126 2.77 -4.08 19.91
C GLU A 126 4.05 -4.63 20.52
N GLU A 127 5.11 -4.77 19.71
CA GLU A 127 6.41 -5.23 20.20
C GLU A 127 6.99 -4.28 21.25
N ARG A 128 6.93 -2.96 21.01
CA ARG A 128 7.34 -1.94 21.98
C ARG A 128 6.57 -2.06 23.28
N LYS A 129 5.24 -2.20 23.23
CA LYS A 129 4.40 -2.39 24.43
C LYS A 129 4.78 -3.65 25.20
N ARG A 130 5.03 -4.77 24.50
CA ARG A 130 5.48 -6.03 25.12
C ARG A 130 6.84 -5.85 25.78
N GLU A 131 7.75 -5.10 25.16
CA GLU A 131 9.07 -4.82 25.73
C GLU A 131 8.98 -3.93 26.97
N GLU A 132 8.19 -2.86 26.93
CA GLU A 132 7.91 -2.01 28.09
C GLU A 132 7.32 -2.81 29.25
N GLN A 133 6.39 -3.73 28.97
CA GLN A 133 5.81 -4.60 29.98
C GLN A 133 6.88 -5.50 30.62
N ARG A 134 7.72 -6.16 29.81
CA ARG A 134 8.84 -6.97 30.32
C ARG A 134 9.81 -6.15 31.17
N GLN A 135 10.10 -4.92 30.79
CA GLN A 135 10.96 -4.03 31.57
C GLN A 135 10.32 -3.67 32.92
N ARG A 136 9.02 -3.35 32.95
CA ARG A 136 8.28 -3.07 34.19
C ARG A 136 8.27 -4.27 35.13
N GLU A 137 8.05 -5.47 34.59
CA GLU A 137 8.09 -6.72 35.38
C GLU A 137 9.48 -6.95 35.98
N ARG A 138 10.56 -6.76 35.21
CA ARG A 138 11.95 -6.86 35.71
C ARG A 138 12.24 -5.85 36.82
N ILE A 139 11.78 -4.60 36.69
CA ILE A 139 11.95 -3.57 37.73
C ILE A 139 11.20 -3.97 39.00
N LEU A 140 9.96 -4.45 38.87
CA LEU A 140 9.15 -4.88 40.01
C LEU A 140 9.78 -6.09 40.72
N GLU A 141 10.29 -7.07 39.97
CA GLU A 141 10.99 -8.23 40.53
C GLU A 141 12.26 -7.81 41.28
N LYS A 142 13.06 -6.90 40.70
CA LYS A 142 14.25 -6.35 41.34
C LYS A 142 13.89 -5.64 42.65
N GLN A 143 12.87 -4.77 42.65
CA GLN A 143 12.40 -4.10 43.86
C GLN A 143 11.93 -5.08 44.94
N LYS A 144 11.23 -6.16 44.55
CA LYS A 144 10.82 -7.22 45.48
C LYS A 144 12.02 -7.97 46.06
N ALA A 145 13.03 -8.27 45.24
CA ALA A 145 14.25 -8.92 45.71
C ALA A 145 15.02 -8.03 46.70
N GLU A 146 15.21 -6.76 46.37
CA GLU A 146 15.85 -5.76 47.25
C GLU A 146 15.09 -5.61 48.59
N ALA A 147 13.75 -5.59 48.55
CA ALA A 147 12.93 -5.54 49.76
C ALA A 147 13.10 -6.78 50.66
N ARG A 148 13.10 -7.99 50.06
CA ARG A 148 13.36 -9.25 50.80
C ARG A 148 14.76 -9.28 51.41
N GLU A 149 15.77 -8.80 50.68
CA GLU A 149 17.14 -8.73 51.19
C GLU A 149 17.25 -7.74 52.36
N ALA A 150 16.60 -6.58 52.27
CA ALA A 150 16.55 -5.60 53.34
C ALA A 150 15.82 -6.15 54.59
N GLU A 151 14.74 -6.92 54.41
CA GLU A 151 14.04 -7.61 55.50
C GLU A 151 14.94 -8.63 56.18
N MET A 152 15.59 -9.53 55.42
CA MET A 152 16.55 -10.50 55.96
C MET A 152 17.71 -9.80 56.70
N LYS A 153 18.18 -8.65 56.20
CA LYS A 153 19.22 -7.87 56.87
C LYS A 153 18.74 -7.32 58.21
N ARG A 154 17.52 -6.77 58.28
CA ARG A 154 16.90 -6.29 59.52
C ARG A 154 16.71 -7.41 60.54
N GLU A 155 16.24 -8.59 60.10
CA GLU A 155 16.11 -9.76 60.97
C GLU A 155 17.45 -10.23 61.53
N ARG A 156 18.50 -10.27 60.70
CA ARG A 156 19.86 -10.60 61.13
C ARG A 156 20.41 -9.59 62.14
N GLU A 157 20.18 -8.30 61.92
CA GLU A 157 20.58 -7.24 62.86
C GLU A 157 19.83 -7.38 64.20
N ALA A 158 18.52 -7.63 64.16
CA ALA A 158 17.70 -7.84 65.35
C ALA A 158 18.11 -9.10 66.14
N MET A 159 18.48 -10.20 65.45
CA MET A 159 19.03 -11.39 66.11
C MET A 159 20.36 -11.09 66.80
N LYS A 160 21.30 -10.43 66.11
CA LYS A 160 22.58 -10.02 66.71
C LYS A 160 22.40 -9.11 67.93
N GLU A 161 21.43 -8.20 67.89
CA GLU A 161 21.13 -7.35 69.04
C GLU A 161 20.57 -8.15 70.22
N LYS A 162 19.66 -9.11 69.96
CA LYS A 162 19.16 -10.02 70.99
C LYS A 162 20.29 -10.87 71.60
N GLU A 163 21.17 -11.42 70.78
CA GLU A 163 22.35 -12.17 71.24
C GLU A 163 23.26 -11.31 72.13
N ARG A 164 23.54 -10.05 71.73
CA ARG A 164 24.30 -9.12 72.58
C ARG A 164 23.63 -8.86 73.92
N LYS A 165 22.32 -8.62 73.94
CA LYS A 165 21.56 -8.41 75.19
C LYS A 165 21.57 -9.65 76.08
N MET A 166 21.39 -10.84 75.51
CA MET A 166 21.48 -12.10 76.26
C MET A 166 22.87 -12.30 76.89
N HIS A 167 23.94 -12.06 76.13
CA HIS A 167 25.31 -12.14 76.67
C HIS A 167 25.58 -11.09 77.75
N GLU A 168 25.09 -9.85 77.61
CA GLU A 168 25.18 -8.83 78.65
C GLU A 168 24.40 -9.22 79.92
N GLU A 169 23.22 -9.83 79.77
CA GLU A 169 22.39 -10.28 80.88
C GLU A 169 23.01 -11.50 81.60
N GLU A 170 23.58 -12.44 80.85
CA GLU A 170 24.34 -13.56 81.41
C GLU A 170 25.57 -13.08 82.18
N ALA A 171 26.35 -12.15 81.62
CA ALA A 171 27.50 -11.55 82.29
C ALA A 171 27.09 -10.83 83.59
N LYS A 172 25.95 -10.11 83.57
CA LYS A 172 25.38 -9.50 84.78
C LYS A 172 24.99 -10.55 85.83
N ARG A 173 24.28 -11.60 85.44
CA ARG A 173 23.89 -12.71 86.34
C ARG A 173 25.08 -13.49 86.87
N GLU A 174 26.18 -13.56 86.13
CA GLU A 174 27.44 -14.13 86.62
C GLU A 174 28.11 -13.22 87.65
N SER A 175 28.13 -11.90 87.40
CA SER A 175 28.67 -10.94 88.36
C SER A 175 27.88 -10.89 89.68
N GLU A 176 26.55 -10.92 89.62
CA GLU A 176 25.67 -10.98 90.80
C GLU A 176 25.88 -12.29 91.60
N ARG A 177 26.04 -13.43 90.92
CA ARG A 177 26.36 -14.72 91.57
C ARG A 177 27.76 -14.75 92.20
N GLN A 178 28.69 -13.94 91.72
CA GLN A 178 30.01 -13.78 92.34
C GLN A 178 29.98 -12.82 93.54
N GLU A 179 29.07 -11.84 93.56
CA GLU A 179 28.85 -10.98 94.72
C GLU A 179 28.11 -11.70 95.87
N GLU A 180 27.13 -12.56 95.59
CA GLU A 180 26.41 -13.36 96.61
C GLU A 180 27.27 -14.44 97.28
N ARG A 181 28.45 -14.76 96.72
CA ARG A 181 29.38 -15.78 97.24
C ARG A 181 30.52 -15.21 98.10
N LYS A 182 30.54 -13.90 98.36
CA LYS A 182 31.47 -13.22 99.28
C LYS A 182 30.77 -12.86 100.58
#